data_AF-A0A9Q3HN01-F1
#
_entry.id   AF-A0A9Q3HN01-F1
#
_cell.length_a   1.000
_cell.length_b   1.000
_cell.length_c   1.000
_cell.angle_alpha   90.00
_cell.angle_beta   90.00
_cell.angle_gamma   90.00
#
_symmetry.space_group_name_H-M   'P 1'
#
loop_
_entity.id
_entity.type
_entity.pdbx_description
1 polymer ?
#
loop_
_entity_poly.entity_id
_entity_poly.type
_entity_poly.pdbx_seq_one_letter_code
_entity_poly.pdbx_strand_id
1 'polypeptide(L)'
;MTHNQIEIGCDRSGTPNTNKSPSKTATSRKIECPFKFYSRKYAKSTTWTLQFKNPEHSDDATENIMVHPALRKFNEQETSQMAQMSESLLIMRKIQPQLCIQRESERPVILQDIYNQVKKIKKDKLQGRRTIDALIETLKEEKFLWSFAKDAEGQITPFSSLTPLR
;
A
#
# COMPACT_ATOMS: atom_id res chain seq x y z
N MET A 1 18.64 -13.10 21.31
CA MET A 1 18.74 -11.81 22.02
C MET A 1 17.33 -11.30 22.26
N THR A 2 16.85 -11.30 23.51
CA THR A 2 15.53 -10.76 23.85
C THR A 2 15.58 -9.23 23.74
N HIS A 3 15.06 -8.68 22.65
CA HIS A 3 14.90 -7.25 22.48
C HIS A 3 13.80 -6.75 23.43
N ASN A 4 14.18 -6.49 24.69
CA ASN A 4 13.30 -5.90 25.70
C ASN A 4 13.10 -4.39 25.48
N GLN A 5 13.50 -3.85 24.32
CA GLN A 5 13.37 -2.44 23.96
C GLN A 5 12.98 -2.29 22.49
N ILE A 6 11.97 -1.47 22.23
CA ILE A 6 11.50 -1.08 20.90
C ILE A 6 11.64 0.43 20.79
N GLU A 7 12.32 0.93 19.75
CA GLU A 7 12.37 2.37 19.43
C GLU A 7 11.24 2.72 18.44
N ILE A 8 10.49 3.78 18.74
CA ILE A 8 9.40 4.29 17.90
C ILE A 8 9.65 5.78 17.69
N GLY A 9 9.51 6.25 16.45
CA GLY A 9 9.70 7.64 16.07
C GLY A 9 8.58 8.17 15.19
N CYS A 10 8.61 9.48 14.94
CA CYS A 10 7.65 10.13 14.03
C CYS A 10 7.74 9.53 12.62
N ASP A 11 6.62 9.42 11.93
CA ASP A 11 6.52 8.96 10.54
C ASP A 11 7.21 9.90 9.54
N ARG A 12 7.42 11.16 9.94
CA ARG A 12 8.20 12.18 9.20
C ARG A 12 9.67 12.24 9.63
N SER A 13 10.13 11.30 10.47
CA SER A 13 11.54 11.23 10.87
C SER A 13 12.46 10.74 9.73
N GLY A 14 13.75 11.03 9.88
CA GLY A 14 14.81 10.66 8.93
C GLY A 14 14.96 11.61 7.75
N THR A 15 15.92 11.32 6.88
CA THR A 15 16.30 12.21 5.78
C THR A 15 15.60 11.81 4.47
N PRO A 16 15.18 12.78 3.64
CA PRO A 16 14.80 12.53 2.26
C PRO A 16 15.90 11.80 1.50
N ASN A 17 15.53 10.74 0.75
CA ASN A 17 16.47 10.13 -0.17
C ASN A 17 16.64 11.06 -1.39
N THR A 18 17.81 11.68 -1.52
CA THR A 18 18.20 12.58 -2.62
C THR A 18 18.69 11.83 -3.85
N ASN A 19 19.02 10.55 -3.74
CA ASN A 19 19.53 9.70 -4.85
C ASN A 19 18.42 9.10 -5.73
N LYS A 20 17.26 9.75 -5.84
CA LYS A 20 16.16 9.23 -6.65
C LYS A 20 16.42 9.52 -8.13
N SER A 21 16.20 8.50 -8.98
CA SER A 21 16.18 8.67 -10.43
C SER A 21 15.16 9.76 -10.83
N PRO A 22 15.47 10.63 -11.80
CA PRO A 22 14.61 11.75 -12.19
C PRO A 22 13.20 11.33 -12.68
N SER A 23 13.00 10.06 -13.02
CA SER A 23 11.71 9.49 -13.42
C SER A 23 10.69 9.28 -12.29
N LYS A 24 11.07 9.46 -11.01
CA LYS A 24 10.17 9.29 -9.86
C LYS A 24 9.91 10.64 -9.17
N THR A 25 8.79 11.28 -9.49
CA THR A 25 8.22 12.48 -8.82
C THR A 25 7.71 12.20 -7.40
N ALA A 26 8.39 11.32 -6.66
CA ALA A 26 8.02 11.01 -5.28
C ALA A 26 8.71 12.00 -4.33
N THR A 27 8.04 13.11 -4.02
CA THR A 27 8.47 14.03 -2.95
C THR A 27 8.52 13.27 -1.62
N SER A 28 9.64 13.38 -0.91
CA SER A 28 9.76 12.79 0.43
C SER A 28 8.91 13.59 1.42
N ARG A 29 8.21 12.89 2.31
CA ARG A 29 7.48 13.50 3.43
C ARG A 29 8.34 13.64 4.69
N LYS A 30 9.54 13.08 4.66
CA LYS A 30 10.50 13.13 5.76
C LYS A 30 11.07 14.54 5.88
N ILE A 31 11.11 15.06 7.10
CA ILE A 31 11.61 16.40 7.44
C ILE A 31 12.63 16.35 8.58
N GLU A 32 13.27 15.20 8.79
CA GLU A 32 14.27 15.03 9.83
C GLU A 32 13.72 15.28 11.26
N CYS A 33 12.43 15.01 11.46
CA CYS A 33 11.77 15.15 12.76
C CYS A 33 12.54 14.35 13.85
N PRO A 34 12.95 14.99 14.97
CA PRO A 34 13.79 14.35 15.96
C PRO A 34 12.99 13.52 16.98
N PHE A 35 11.66 13.65 16.98
CA PHE A 35 10.77 12.95 17.90
C PHE A 35 10.98 11.43 17.90
N LYS A 36 11.37 10.91 19.06
CA LYS A 36 11.64 9.48 19.29
C LYS A 36 11.41 9.12 20.75
N PHE A 37 10.85 7.94 20.98
CA PHE A 37 10.76 7.32 22.29
C PHE A 37 11.07 5.83 22.19
N TYR A 38 11.39 5.22 23.32
CA TYR A 38 11.57 3.78 23.41
C TYR A 38 10.62 3.19 24.44
N SER A 39 10.05 2.04 24.08
CA SER A 39 9.24 1.22 24.94
C SER A 39 10.08 0.06 25.44
N ARG A 40 10.24 -0.06 26.76
CA ARG A 40 10.98 -1.16 27.40
C ARG A 40 10.03 -2.08 28.12
N LYS A 41 10.17 -3.40 27.90
CA LYS A 41 9.45 -4.42 28.66
C LYS A 41 10.30 -4.85 29.85
N TYR A 42 9.73 -4.82 31.05
CA TYR A 42 10.39 -5.39 32.20
C TYR A 42 10.49 -6.91 32.06
N ALA A 43 11.70 -7.47 32.21
CA ALA A 43 11.94 -8.90 32.00
C ALA A 43 11.09 -9.82 32.91
N LYS A 44 10.67 -9.31 34.08
CA LYS A 44 9.91 -10.06 35.10
C LYS A 44 8.44 -9.65 35.20
N SER A 45 7.96 -8.71 34.39
CA SER A 45 6.56 -8.28 34.44
C SER A 45 5.97 -8.09 33.04
N THR A 46 4.65 -8.03 32.96
CA THR A 46 3.92 -7.71 31.72
C THR A 46 3.87 -6.20 31.46
N THR A 47 4.56 -5.40 32.28
CA THR A 47 4.53 -3.93 32.22
C THR A 47 5.55 -3.39 31.23
N TRP A 48 5.11 -2.39 30.45
CA TRP A 48 5.95 -1.62 29.54
C TRP A 48 6.16 -0.21 30.08
N THR A 49 7.38 0.32 29.95
CA THR A 49 7.69 1.72 30.24
C THR A 49 8.04 2.46 28.98
N LEU A 50 7.41 3.61 28.80
CA LEU A 50 7.71 4.56 27.74
C LEU A 50 8.71 5.59 28.26
N GLN A 51 9.80 5.78 27.53
CA GLN A 51 10.80 6.80 27.84
C GLN A 51 11.12 7.58 26.56
N PHE A 52 10.98 8.90 26.62
CA PHE A 52 11.30 9.77 25.49
C PHE A 52 12.82 9.89 25.34
N LYS A 53 13.29 9.76 24.10
CA LYS A 53 14.66 10.12 23.72
C LYS A 53 14.73 11.56 23.27
N ASN A 54 13.72 11.99 22.51
CA ASN A 54 13.45 13.39 22.23
C ASN A 54 11.93 13.58 22.14
N PRO A 55 11.31 14.40 23.02
CA PRO A 55 9.88 14.66 23.00
C PRO A 55 9.46 15.73 21.97
N GLU A 56 10.40 16.45 21.35
CA GLU A 56 10.09 17.56 20.46
C GLU A 56 9.83 17.12 19.01
N HIS A 57 8.87 17.77 18.38
CA HIS A 57 8.63 17.70 16.93
C HIS A 57 9.19 18.95 16.25
N SER A 58 9.73 18.81 15.04
CA SER A 58 10.24 19.94 14.24
C SER A 58 9.15 20.89 13.73
N ASP A 59 7.90 20.41 13.69
CA ASP A 59 6.72 21.24 13.45
C ASP A 59 5.88 21.16 14.73
N ASP A 60 5.20 22.25 15.11
CA ASP A 60 4.14 22.17 16.12
C ASP A 60 3.24 20.98 15.79
N ALA A 61 2.95 20.15 16.81
CA ALA A 61 2.19 18.92 16.67
C ALA A 61 1.00 19.16 15.75
N THR A 62 1.10 18.69 14.50
CA THR A 62 0.18 19.14 13.47
C THR A 62 -1.18 18.56 13.80
N GLU A 63 -2.16 19.39 14.15
CA GLU A 63 -3.53 18.96 14.44
C GLU A 63 -4.17 18.25 13.24
N ASN A 64 -3.63 18.48 12.04
CA ASN A 64 -4.04 17.81 10.84
C ASN A 64 -3.56 16.35 10.80
N ILE A 65 -4.35 15.46 11.38
CA ILE A 65 -4.18 13.99 11.35
C ILE A 65 -3.94 13.47 9.92
N MET A 66 -4.39 14.18 8.88
CA MET A 66 -4.14 13.78 7.50
C MET A 66 -2.66 13.74 7.16
N VAL A 67 -1.77 14.50 7.79
CA VAL A 67 -0.35 14.46 7.39
C VAL A 67 0.37 13.19 7.82
N HIS A 68 -0.25 12.37 8.69
CA HIS A 68 0.33 11.17 9.28
C HIS A 68 -0.21 9.87 8.64
N PRO A 69 0.51 9.23 7.69
CA PRO A 69 0.03 8.03 6.99
C PRO A 69 -0.20 6.85 7.92
N ALA A 70 0.48 6.81 9.07
CA ALA A 70 0.25 5.79 10.10
C ALA A 70 -1.20 5.80 10.61
N LEU A 71 -1.82 6.98 10.74
CA LEU A 71 -3.19 7.15 11.20
C LEU A 71 -4.22 6.92 10.08
N ARG A 72 -3.78 6.93 8.83
CA ARG A 72 -4.62 6.69 7.63
C ARG A 72 -4.57 5.25 7.13
N LYS A 73 -3.90 4.34 7.85
CA LYS A 73 -3.81 2.94 7.44
C LYS A 73 -5.19 2.28 7.50
N PHE A 74 -5.47 1.48 6.48
CA PHE A 74 -6.66 0.63 6.43
C PHE A 74 -6.45 -0.63 7.26
N ASN A 75 -7.46 -1.02 8.02
CA ASN A 75 -7.50 -2.31 8.70
C ASN A 75 -7.89 -3.42 7.70
N GLU A 76 -7.94 -4.67 8.17
CA GLU A 76 -8.23 -5.83 7.33
C GLU A 76 -9.67 -5.80 6.78
N GLN A 77 -10.65 -5.42 7.61
CA GLN A 77 -12.04 -5.31 7.20
C GLN A 77 -12.23 -4.27 6.09
N GLU A 78 -11.65 -3.07 6.26
CA GLU A 78 -11.67 -1.99 5.27
C GLU A 78 -10.97 -2.43 3.97
N THR A 79 -9.89 -3.21 4.09
CA THR A 79 -9.16 -3.77 2.94
C THR A 79 -10.02 -4.79 2.19
N SER A 80 -10.74 -5.66 2.90
CA SER A 80 -11.66 -6.63 2.31
C SER A 80 -12.83 -5.95 1.59
N GLN A 81 -13.42 -4.93 2.20
CA GLN A 81 -14.48 -4.12 1.58
C GLN A 81 -13.98 -3.43 0.30
N MET A 82 -12.78 -2.84 0.34
CA MET A 82 -12.16 -2.25 -0.85
C MET A 82 -11.92 -3.27 -1.96
N ALA A 83 -11.53 -4.50 -1.62
CA ALA A 83 -11.34 -5.55 -2.61
C ALA A 83 -12.65 -5.84 -3.35
N GLN A 84 -13.75 -6.07 -2.61
CA GLN A 84 -15.08 -6.30 -3.17
C GLN A 84 -15.58 -5.11 -4.01
N MET A 85 -15.39 -3.89 -3.53
CA MET A 85 -15.75 -2.67 -4.27
C MET A 85 -14.91 -2.52 -5.55
N SER A 86 -13.63 -2.90 -5.52
CA SER A 86 -12.74 -2.80 -6.67
C SER A 86 -13.04 -3.82 -7.77
N GLU A 87 -13.71 -4.93 -7.42
CA GLU A 87 -14.15 -5.96 -8.36
C GLU A 87 -15.50 -5.60 -9.01
N SER A 88 -16.35 -4.83 -8.34
CA SER A 88 -17.73 -4.51 -8.76
C SER A 88 -17.88 -3.38 -9.79
N LEU A 89 -16.87 -3.14 -10.64
CA LEU A 89 -16.82 -2.03 -11.63
C LEU A 89 -17.07 -0.63 -11.02
N LEU A 90 -17.01 -0.50 -9.69
CA LEU A 90 -17.22 0.78 -9.03
C LEU A 90 -16.04 1.71 -9.32
N ILE A 91 -16.36 2.94 -9.72
CA ILE A 91 -15.36 3.97 -9.93
C ILE A 91 -14.70 4.29 -8.58
N MET A 92 -13.37 4.37 -8.54
CA MET A 92 -12.57 4.66 -7.34
C MET A 92 -13.06 5.86 -6.51
N ARG A 93 -13.61 6.89 -7.17
CA ARG A 93 -14.20 8.07 -6.52
C ARG A 93 -15.45 7.75 -5.67
N LYS A 94 -16.15 6.65 -5.97
CA LYS A 94 -17.31 6.17 -5.21
C LYS A 94 -16.92 5.28 -4.02
N ILE A 95 -15.71 4.71 -4.04
CA ILE A 95 -15.19 3.88 -2.94
C ILE A 95 -14.98 4.73 -1.68
N GLN A 96 -14.43 5.94 -1.83
CA GLN A 96 -14.19 6.83 -0.69
C GLN A 96 -15.46 7.15 0.12
N PRO A 97 -16.54 7.71 -0.46
CA PRO A 97 -17.74 8.02 0.30
C PRO A 97 -18.36 6.76 0.92
N GLN A 98 -18.36 5.62 0.23
CA GLN A 98 -18.86 4.36 0.80
C GLN A 98 -18.06 3.93 2.03
N LEU A 99 -16.74 3.99 1.94
CA LEU A 99 -15.87 3.71 3.08
C LEU A 99 -16.03 4.73 4.20
N CYS A 100 -16.26 6.01 3.91
CA CYS A 100 -16.48 7.01 4.95
C CYS A 100 -17.82 6.80 5.66
N ILE A 101 -18.87 6.41 4.94
CA ILE A 101 -20.20 6.14 5.50
C ILE A 101 -20.20 4.89 6.40
N GLN A 102 -19.42 3.87 6.02
CA GLN A 102 -19.39 2.58 6.74
C GLN A 102 -18.42 2.55 7.93
N ARG A 103 -17.60 3.59 8.13
CA ARG A 103 -16.62 3.64 9.22
C ARG A 103 -17.20 4.34 10.44
N GLU A 104 -16.91 3.77 11.59
CA GLU A 104 -17.26 4.34 12.90
C GLU A 104 -16.17 5.29 13.44
N SER A 105 -14.96 5.28 12.87
CA SER A 105 -13.84 6.10 13.36
C SER A 105 -13.61 7.36 12.52
N GLU A 106 -13.25 8.46 13.19
CA GLU A 106 -12.86 9.76 12.62
C GLU A 106 -11.53 9.75 11.83
N ARG A 107 -10.97 8.56 11.52
CA ARG A 107 -9.72 8.44 10.77
C ARG A 107 -9.89 9.02 9.35
N PRO A 108 -9.02 9.95 8.91
CA PRO A 108 -9.17 10.56 7.62
C PRO A 108 -8.85 9.58 6.49
N VAL A 109 -9.68 9.60 5.45
CA VAL A 109 -9.51 8.79 4.23
C VAL A 109 -9.27 9.72 3.06
N ILE A 110 -8.16 9.52 2.35
CA ILE A 110 -7.85 10.26 1.13
C ILE A 110 -7.82 9.34 -0.09
N LEU A 111 -8.20 9.88 -1.26
CA LEU A 111 -8.25 9.11 -2.52
C LEU A 111 -6.93 8.41 -2.84
N GLN A 112 -5.81 9.09 -2.64
CA GLN A 112 -4.49 8.54 -2.96
C GLN A 112 -4.20 7.25 -2.20
N ASP A 113 -4.60 7.17 -0.92
CA ASP A 113 -4.39 5.96 -0.12
C ASP A 113 -5.28 4.82 -0.62
N ILE A 114 -6.52 5.11 -1.06
CA ILE A 114 -7.40 4.12 -1.69
C ILE A 114 -6.78 3.60 -2.99
N TYR A 115 -6.26 4.48 -3.86
CA TYR A 115 -5.57 4.06 -5.09
C TYR A 115 -4.38 3.16 -4.80
N ASN A 116 -3.55 3.53 -3.82
CA ASN A 116 -2.40 2.73 -3.42
C ASN A 116 -2.82 1.37 -2.85
N GLN A 117 -3.87 1.33 -2.04
CA GLN A 117 -4.36 0.09 -1.44
C GLN A 117 -4.98 -0.84 -2.50
N VAL A 118 -5.82 -0.33 -3.39
CA VAL A 118 -6.38 -1.13 -4.50
C VAL A 118 -5.28 -1.64 -5.43
N LYS A 119 -4.26 -0.82 -5.71
CA LYS A 119 -3.09 -1.27 -6.46
C LYS A 119 -2.36 -2.41 -5.76
N LYS A 120 -2.22 -2.34 -4.43
CA LYS A 120 -1.64 -3.41 -3.61
C LYS A 120 -2.49 -4.68 -3.68
N ILE A 121 -3.81 -4.59 -3.47
CA ILE A 121 -4.75 -5.72 -3.58
C ILE A 121 -4.64 -6.40 -4.94
N LYS A 122 -4.64 -5.63 -6.03
CA LYS A 122 -4.48 -6.16 -7.39
C LYS A 122 -3.13 -6.86 -7.59
N LYS A 123 -2.05 -6.27 -7.07
CA LYS A 123 -0.71 -6.86 -7.14
C LYS A 123 -0.64 -8.18 -6.36
N ASP A 124 -1.22 -8.22 -5.17
CA ASP A 124 -1.22 -9.41 -4.32
C ASP A 124 -2.06 -10.52 -4.96
N LYS A 125 -3.20 -10.20 -5.59
CA LYS A 125 -4.03 -11.14 -6.37
C LYS A 125 -3.29 -11.75 -7.57
N LEU A 126 -2.40 -10.97 -8.20
CA LEU A 126 -1.59 -11.47 -9.32
C LEU A 126 -0.53 -12.49 -8.87
N GLN A 127 -0.13 -12.50 -7.59
CA GLN A 127 0.90 -13.42 -7.06
C GLN A 127 2.20 -13.43 -7.89
N GLY A 128 2.56 -12.28 -8.46
CA GLY A 128 3.76 -12.15 -9.32
C GLY A 128 3.54 -12.46 -10.80
N ARG A 129 2.36 -12.95 -11.21
CA ARG A 129 2.00 -13.12 -12.63
C ARG A 129 1.84 -11.77 -13.32
N ARG A 130 2.07 -11.74 -14.63
CA ARG A 130 1.74 -10.55 -15.44
C ARG A 130 0.22 -10.48 -15.60
N THR A 131 -0.31 -9.27 -15.65
CA THR A 131 -1.75 -9.04 -15.77
C THR A 131 -2.35 -9.72 -17.00
N ILE A 132 -1.60 -9.77 -18.10
CA ILE A 132 -2.02 -10.44 -19.33
C ILE A 132 -2.14 -11.96 -19.17
N ASP A 133 -1.19 -12.58 -18.46
CA ASP A 133 -1.20 -14.02 -18.19
C ASP A 133 -2.42 -14.39 -17.33
N ALA A 134 -2.70 -13.61 -16.27
CA ALA A 134 -3.86 -13.80 -15.41
C ALA A 134 -5.19 -13.60 -16.15
N LEU A 135 -5.29 -12.57 -17.01
CA LEU A 135 -6.47 -12.33 -17.85
C LEU A 135 -6.76 -13.54 -18.74
N ILE A 136 -5.71 -14.08 -19.34
CA ILE A 136 -5.81 -15.18 -20.28
C ILE A 136 -6.23 -16.48 -19.61
N GLU A 137 -5.71 -16.77 -18.42
CA GLU A 137 -6.17 -17.90 -17.61
C GLU A 137 -7.68 -17.78 -17.31
N THR A 138 -8.14 -16.61 -16.87
CA THR A 138 -9.57 -16.36 -16.66
C THR A 138 -10.38 -16.56 -17.95
N LEU A 139 -9.89 -16.10 -19.09
CA LEU A 139 -10.56 -16.32 -20.38
C LEU A 139 -10.62 -17.80 -20.79
N LYS A 140 -9.61 -18.62 -20.43
CA LYS A 140 -9.65 -20.08 -20.65
C LYS A 140 -10.70 -20.75 -19.78
N GLU A 141 -10.76 -20.39 -18.50
CA GLU A 141 -11.72 -20.93 -17.55
C GLU A 141 -13.15 -20.65 -18.00
N GLU A 142 -13.39 -19.44 -18.50
CA GLU A 142 -14.67 -18.98 -19.06
C GLU A 142 -14.93 -19.46 -20.51
N LYS A 143 -14.05 -20.29 -21.08
CA LYS A 143 -14.15 -20.89 -22.43
C LYS A 143 -14.31 -19.90 -23.58
N PHE A 144 -13.70 -18.71 -23.49
CA PHE A 144 -13.64 -17.78 -24.62
C PHE A 144 -12.67 -18.30 -25.70
N LEU A 145 -13.04 -18.17 -26.98
CA LEU A 145 -12.21 -18.58 -28.12
C LEU A 145 -11.09 -17.55 -28.38
N TRP A 146 -9.86 -18.00 -28.16
CA TRP A 146 -8.59 -17.29 -28.17
C TRP A 146 -7.47 -17.63 -29.18
N SER A 147 -6.70 -16.69 -29.73
CA SER A 147 -5.34 -16.99 -30.25
C SER A 147 -4.29 -15.94 -29.80
N PHE A 148 -3.12 -16.38 -29.33
CA PHE A 148 -1.94 -15.53 -29.10
C PHE A 148 -0.64 -16.33 -29.26
N ALA A 149 0.47 -15.63 -29.51
CA ALA A 149 1.81 -16.20 -29.64
C ALA A 149 2.55 -16.24 -28.29
N LYS A 150 3.41 -17.25 -28.10
CA LYS A 150 4.28 -17.41 -26.93
C LYS A 150 5.74 -17.53 -27.37
N ASP A 151 6.67 -17.09 -26.53
CA ASP A 151 8.11 -17.33 -26.68
C ASP A 151 8.56 -18.71 -26.15
N ALA A 152 9.86 -18.97 -26.24
CA ALA A 152 10.48 -20.24 -25.86
C ALA A 152 10.35 -20.54 -24.35
N GLU A 153 10.22 -19.50 -23.52
CA GLU A 153 10.03 -19.56 -22.08
C GLU A 153 8.55 -19.66 -21.69
N GLY A 154 7.63 -19.76 -22.67
CA GLY A 154 6.20 -19.88 -22.46
C GLY A 154 5.50 -18.57 -22.11
N GLN A 155 6.22 -17.44 -22.22
CA GLN A 155 5.72 -16.11 -21.98
C GLN A 155 5.06 -15.53 -23.24
N ILE A 156 3.99 -14.75 -23.06
CA ILE A 156 3.23 -14.18 -24.17
C ILE A 156 3.97 -12.96 -24.75
N THR A 157 4.16 -12.95 -26.07
CA THR A 157 4.81 -11.85 -26.78
C THR A 157 3.78 -10.90 -27.39
N PRO A 158 4.12 -9.60 -27.56
CA PRO A 158 3.33 -8.71 -28.40
C PRO A 158 3.20 -9.31 -29.80
N PHE A 159 2.00 -9.24 -30.37
CA PHE A 159 1.64 -9.88 -31.63
C PHE A 159 2.42 -9.24 -32.80
N SER A 160 3.63 -9.73 -33.08
CA SER A 160 4.43 -9.31 -34.24
C SER A 160 4.20 -10.30 -35.38
N SER A 161 3.36 -9.90 -36.33
CA SER A 161 3.01 -10.54 -37.61
C SER A 161 2.02 -11.72 -37.58
N LEU A 162 0.81 -11.44 -38.07
CA LEU A 162 -0.11 -12.42 -38.64
C LEU A 162 0.45 -12.87 -39.99
N THR A 163 0.86 -14.13 -40.11
CA THR A 163 0.94 -14.78 -41.42
C THR A 163 -0.35 -15.60 -41.63
N PRO A 164 -0.97 -15.56 -42.82
CA PRO A 164 -2.17 -16.35 -43.09
C PRO A 164 -1.83 -17.83 -43.11
N LEU A 165 -2.65 -18.65 -42.47
CA LEU A 165 -2.63 -20.11 -42.66
C LEU A 165 -3.06 -20.40 -44.10
N ARG A 166 -2.20 -21.13 -44.82
CA ARG A 166 -2.45 -21.65 -46.16
C ARG A 166 -2.87 -23.11 -46.08
#